data_AF-A0A5C5W4X7-F1
#
_entry.id   AF-A0A5C5W4X7-F1
#
_cell.length_a   1.000
_cell.length_b   1.000
_cell.length_c   1.000
_cell.angle_alpha   90.00
_cell.angle_beta   90.00
_cell.angle_gamma   90.00
#
_symmetry.space_group_name_H-M   'P 1'
#
loop_
_entity.id
_entity.type
_entity.pdbx_description
1 polymer ?
#
loop_
_entity_poly.entity_id
_entity_poly.type
_entity_poly.pdbx_seq_one_letter_code
_entity_poly.pdbx_strand_id
1 'polypeptide(L)'
;MTRVFLHRAILQMFLGAFLGWSIWWTSPLLTGMSEPWDANGWYYPVAVAVCAFLTAAVCPQTFWFAPLAIGVGDVLFALIVTLPSLPPGDPIILPPCCGFPLFGLLPALLGAGFLRLLVRPGDKRG
;
A
#
# COMPACT_ATOMS: atom_id res chain seq x y z
N MET A 1 -18.29 15.51 -6.28
CA MET A 1 -16.88 15.26 -5.89
C MET A 1 -16.64 13.86 -5.32
N THR A 2 -17.51 13.33 -4.46
CA THR A 2 -17.32 12.05 -3.74
C THR A 2 -17.22 10.80 -4.62
N ARG A 3 -17.98 10.69 -5.71
CA ARG A 3 -17.88 9.53 -6.62
C ARG A 3 -16.51 9.43 -7.29
N VAL A 4 -16.01 10.51 -7.90
CA VAL A 4 -14.71 10.50 -8.60
C VAL A 4 -13.57 10.15 -7.65
N PHE A 5 -13.60 10.69 -6.43
CA PHE A 5 -12.64 10.33 -5.38
C PHE A 5 -12.70 8.83 -5.04
N LEU A 6 -13.90 8.27 -4.83
CA LEU A 6 -14.06 6.86 -4.51
C LEU A 6 -13.51 5.94 -5.62
N HIS A 7 -13.75 6.26 -6.90
CA HIS A 7 -13.20 5.48 -8.01
C HIS A 7 -11.67 5.53 -8.03
N ARG A 8 -11.08 6.71 -7.79
CA ARG A 8 -9.61 6.86 -7.71
C ARG A 8 -9.02 6.12 -6.51
N ALA A 9 -9.69 6.15 -5.36
CA ALA A 9 -9.32 5.39 -4.17
C ALA A 9 -9.34 3.88 -4.42
N ILE A 10 -10.41 3.37 -5.04
CA ILE A 10 -10.53 1.96 -5.42
C ILE A 10 -9.43 1.59 -6.42
N LEU A 11 -9.20 2.43 -7.43
CA LEU A 11 -8.13 2.21 -8.41
C LEU A 11 -6.74 2.20 -7.74
N GLN A 12 -6.48 3.12 -6.82
CA GLN A 12 -5.24 3.17 -6.05
C GLN A 12 -5.04 1.90 -5.22
N MET A 13 -6.10 1.36 -4.62
CA MET A 13 -6.06 0.09 -3.90
C MET A 13 -5.69 -1.07 -4.81
N PHE A 14 -6.38 -1.23 -5.96
CA PHE A 14 -6.08 -2.31 -6.90
C PHE A 14 -4.69 -2.17 -7.52
N LEU A 15 -4.27 -0.94 -7.84
CA LEU A 15 -2.93 -0.67 -8.36
C LEU A 15 -1.86 -1.02 -7.33
N GLY A 16 -2.03 -0.61 -6.07
CA GLY A 16 -1.09 -0.93 -4.99
C GLY A 16 -0.98 -2.42 -4.73
N ALA A 17 -2.11 -3.14 -4.78
CA ALA A 17 -2.13 -4.60 -4.68
C ALA A 17 -1.37 -5.27 -5.82
N PHE A 18 -1.64 -4.86 -7.06
CA PHE A 18 -0.98 -5.41 -8.25
C PHE A 18 0.52 -5.15 -8.25
N LEU A 19 0.93 -3.92 -7.89
CA LEU A 19 2.32 -3.53 -7.82
C LEU A 19 3.06 -4.23 -6.65
N GLY A 20 2.41 -4.39 -5.50
CA GLY A 20 2.95 -5.20 -4.41
C GLY A 20 3.18 -6.65 -4.83
N TRP A 21 2.18 -7.26 -5.47
CA TRP A 21 2.30 -8.62 -6.03
C TRP A 21 3.43 -8.72 -7.06
N SER A 22 3.59 -7.72 -7.94
CA SER A 22 4.62 -7.77 -8.96
C SER A 22 6.04 -7.73 -8.36
N ILE A 23 6.29 -6.96 -7.29
CA ILE A 23 7.59 -6.96 -6.58
C ILE A 23 7.98 -8.37 -6.14
N TRP A 24 7.03 -9.09 -5.55
CA TRP A 24 7.24 -10.46 -5.09
C TRP A 24 7.44 -11.42 -6.25
N TRP A 25 6.57 -11.34 -7.25
CA TRP A 25 6.65 -12.18 -8.44
C TRP A 25 7.98 -12.01 -9.20
N THR A 26 8.49 -10.79 -9.29
CA THR A 26 9.75 -10.51 -10.00
C THR A 26 10.99 -10.75 -9.16
N SER A 27 10.88 -10.94 -7.84
CA SER A 27 12.04 -11.11 -6.97
C SER A 27 12.90 -12.31 -7.36
N PRO A 28 12.37 -13.55 -7.49
CA PRO A 28 13.19 -14.70 -7.86
C PRO A 28 13.86 -14.54 -9.22
N LEU A 29 13.18 -13.85 -10.16
CA LEU A 29 13.66 -13.64 -11.52
C LEU A 29 14.77 -12.60 -11.62
N LEU A 30 14.72 -11.55 -10.78
CA LEU A 30 15.65 -10.42 -10.85
C LEU A 30 16.80 -10.52 -9.86
N THR A 31 16.59 -11.18 -8.72
CA THR A 31 17.54 -11.19 -7.60
C THR A 31 18.00 -12.60 -7.21
N GLY A 32 17.29 -13.64 -7.66
CA GLY A 32 17.50 -15.02 -7.22
C GLY A 32 16.95 -15.32 -5.82
N MET A 33 16.38 -14.32 -5.13
CA MET A 33 15.83 -14.47 -3.78
C MET A 33 14.31 -14.61 -3.82
N SER A 34 13.80 -15.53 -3.01
CA SER A 34 12.34 -15.73 -2.86
C SER A 34 11.68 -14.50 -2.25
N GLU A 35 12.30 -13.95 -1.21
CA GLU A 35 11.79 -12.78 -0.51
C GLU A 35 12.49 -11.52 -1.06
N PRO A 36 11.73 -10.48 -1.44
CA PRO A 36 12.31 -9.31 -2.08
C PRO A 36 13.26 -8.53 -1.16
N TRP A 37 13.03 -8.53 0.15
CA TRP A 37 13.91 -7.87 1.13
C TRP A 37 15.21 -8.64 1.42
N ASP A 38 15.27 -9.93 1.09
CA ASP A 38 16.51 -10.70 1.18
C ASP A 38 17.45 -10.41 -0.01
N ALA A 39 16.95 -9.77 -1.05
CA ALA A 39 17.76 -9.34 -2.17
C ALA A 39 18.82 -8.32 -1.71
N ASN A 40 20.09 -8.64 -1.96
CA ASN A 40 21.17 -7.70 -1.72
C ASN A 40 21.03 -6.44 -2.60
N GLY A 41 21.30 -5.27 -2.01
CA GLY A 41 21.36 -3.99 -2.73
C GLY A 41 20.03 -3.23 -2.75
N TRP A 42 19.73 -2.58 -3.88
CA TRP A 42 18.69 -1.55 -3.97
C TRP A 42 17.34 -2.05 -4.50
N TYR A 43 17.20 -3.35 -4.80
CA TYR A 43 16.00 -3.90 -5.44
C TYR A 43 14.71 -3.56 -4.66
N TYR A 44 14.61 -4.03 -3.42
CA TYR A 44 13.43 -3.82 -2.60
C TYR A 44 13.12 -2.34 -2.31
N PRO A 45 14.07 -1.51 -1.82
CA PRO A 45 13.77 -0.10 -1.54
C PRO A 45 13.38 0.69 -2.80
N VAL A 46 14.00 0.43 -3.95
CA VAL A 46 13.62 1.09 -5.22
C VAL A 46 12.24 0.63 -5.68
N ALA A 47 11.95 -0.68 -5.61
CA ALA A 47 10.67 -1.21 -6.05
C ALA A 47 9.51 -0.66 -5.19
N VAL A 48 9.68 -0.62 -3.87
CA VAL A 48 8.71 0.00 -2.95
C VAL A 48 8.53 1.49 -3.23
N ALA A 49 9.62 2.24 -3.48
CA ALA A 49 9.54 3.67 -3.80
C ALA A 49 8.78 3.93 -5.11
N VAL A 50 9.04 3.13 -6.16
CA VAL A 50 8.31 3.20 -7.43
C VAL A 50 6.83 2.90 -7.21
N CYS A 51 6.49 1.87 -6.42
CA CYS A 51 5.10 1.52 -6.13
C CYS A 51 4.38 2.64 -5.37
N ALA A 52 5.03 3.24 -4.37
CA ALA A 52 4.50 4.38 -3.64
C ALA A 52 4.24 5.58 -4.56
N PHE A 53 5.18 5.87 -5.47
CA PHE A 53 5.02 6.97 -6.42
C PHE A 53 3.86 6.74 -7.40
N LEU A 54 3.80 5.56 -8.02
CA LEU A 54 2.76 5.20 -8.99
C LEU A 54 1.36 5.18 -8.35
N THR A 55 1.24 4.65 -7.14
CA THR A 55 -0.05 4.63 -6.42
C THR A 55 -0.48 6.03 -6.00
N ALA A 56 0.44 6.87 -5.53
CA ALA A 56 0.13 8.24 -5.12
C ALA A 56 -0.22 9.15 -6.32
N ALA A 57 0.31 8.87 -7.51
CA ALA A 57 -0.06 9.59 -8.74
C ALA A 57 -1.55 9.44 -9.11
N VAL A 58 -2.20 8.33 -8.73
CA VAL A 58 -3.63 8.08 -8.99
C VAL A 58 -4.53 8.95 -8.11
N CYS A 59 -4.10 9.24 -6.88
CA CYS A 59 -4.82 10.09 -5.94
C CYS A 59 -3.86 11.06 -5.22
N PRO A 60 -3.44 12.15 -5.88
CA PRO A 60 -2.46 13.08 -5.31
C PRO A 60 -2.97 13.79 -4.04
N GLN A 61 -4.29 13.82 -3.84
CA GLN A 61 -4.93 14.36 -2.64
C GLN A 61 -4.62 13.56 -1.37
N THR A 62 -4.25 12.29 -1.51
CA THR A 62 -3.88 11.39 -0.40
C THR A 62 -2.40 11.08 -0.35
N PHE A 63 -1.58 11.79 -1.15
CA PHE A 63 -0.13 11.58 -1.26
C PHE A 63 0.57 11.50 0.11
N TRP A 64 0.22 12.42 1.01
CA TRP A 64 0.81 12.50 2.36
C TRP A 64 0.43 11.35 3.29
N PHE A 65 -0.68 10.65 3.02
CA PHE A 65 -1.13 9.51 3.81
C PHE A 65 -0.51 8.20 3.34
N ALA A 66 0.05 8.15 2.12
CA ALA A 66 0.67 6.94 1.58
C ALA A 66 1.83 6.42 2.44
N PRO A 67 2.79 7.24 2.93
CA PRO A 67 3.85 6.76 3.81
C PRO A 67 3.34 6.20 5.14
N LEU A 68 2.32 6.83 5.74
CA LEU A 68 1.69 6.34 6.98
C LEU A 68 1.01 5.00 6.78
N ALA A 69 0.28 4.85 5.68
CA ALA A 69 -0.33 3.58 5.34
C ALA A 69 0.69 2.48 5.09
N ILE A 70 1.78 2.81 4.38
CA ILE A 70 2.91 1.90 4.16
C ILE A 70 3.51 1.48 5.50
N GLY A 71 3.80 2.41 6.42
CA GLY A 71 4.30 2.05 7.74
C GLY A 71 3.33 1.16 8.54
N VAL A 72 2.03 1.50 8.53
CA VAL A 72 1.00 0.73 9.26
C VAL A 72 0.81 -0.67 8.68
N GLY A 73 0.72 -0.81 7.36
CA GLY A 73 0.54 -2.12 6.74
C GLY A 73 1.79 -3.00 6.84
N ASP A 74 2.99 -2.42 6.86
CA ASP A 74 4.23 -3.17 7.06
C ASP A 74 4.35 -3.65 8.51
N VAL A 75 3.97 -2.81 9.48
CA VAL A 75 3.83 -3.21 10.89
C VAL A 75 2.74 -4.28 11.08
N LEU A 76 1.58 -4.13 10.44
CA LEU A 76 0.52 -5.13 10.51
C LEU A 76 0.93 -6.45 9.84
N PHE A 77 1.64 -6.39 8.72
CA PHE A 77 2.21 -7.56 8.07
C PHE A 77 3.20 -8.24 9.00
N ALA A 78 4.17 -7.49 9.55
CA ALA A 78 5.12 -8.01 10.52
C ALA A 78 4.37 -8.64 11.69
N LEU A 79 3.38 -7.98 12.29
CA LEU A 79 2.61 -8.55 13.39
C LEU A 79 1.85 -9.82 12.98
N ILE A 80 1.14 -9.83 11.85
CA ILE A 80 0.33 -10.99 11.42
C ILE A 80 1.20 -12.18 10.99
N VAL A 81 2.37 -11.93 10.40
CA VAL A 81 3.25 -12.98 9.86
C VAL A 81 4.29 -13.44 10.87
N THR A 82 4.74 -12.57 11.78
CA THR A 82 5.76 -12.93 12.79
C THR A 82 5.19 -13.40 14.13
N LEU A 83 3.93 -13.06 14.50
CA LEU A 83 3.32 -13.56 15.74
C LEU A 83 2.88 -15.04 15.69
N PRO A 84 2.30 -15.57 14.59
CA PRO A 84 2.22 -16.99 14.38
C PRO A 84 3.54 -17.46 13.75
N SER A 85 4.18 -18.46 14.33
CA SER A 85 5.42 -19.08 13.87
C SER A 85 5.26 -19.80 12.51
N LEU A 86 5.00 -19.05 11.45
CA LEU A 86 4.95 -19.57 10.09
C LEU A 86 6.38 -19.82 9.61
N PRO A 87 6.68 -21.01 9.04
CA PRO A 87 7.99 -21.30 8.50
C PRO A 87 8.37 -20.31 7.39
N PRO A 88 9.61 -19.78 7.36
CA PRO A 88 10.10 -18.99 6.23
C PRO A 88 9.91 -19.76 4.92
N GLY A 89 9.33 -19.10 3.90
CA GLY A 89 9.02 -19.72 2.61
C GLY A 89 7.72 -20.54 2.53
N ASP A 90 6.88 -20.54 3.57
CA ASP A 90 5.55 -21.16 3.48
C ASP A 90 4.68 -20.42 2.43
N PRO A 91 4.07 -21.11 1.45
CA PRO A 91 3.14 -20.50 0.51
C PRO A 91 1.89 -19.88 1.17
N ILE A 92 1.63 -20.09 2.47
CA ILE A 92 0.67 -19.31 3.27
C ILE A 92 1.16 -17.88 3.60
N ILE A 93 2.46 -17.61 3.48
CA ILE A 93 3.07 -16.27 3.52
C ILE A 93 2.92 -15.55 2.17
N LEU A 94 2.52 -16.24 1.10
CA LEU A 94 2.04 -15.56 -0.12
C LEU A 94 0.72 -14.79 0.12
N PRO A 95 -0.36 -15.35 0.70
CA PRO A 95 -1.60 -14.63 0.99
C PRO A 95 -1.51 -13.28 1.72
N PRO A 96 -0.59 -13.00 2.66
CA PRO A 96 -0.47 -11.66 3.24
C PRO A 96 0.05 -10.59 2.25
N CYS A 97 0.35 -10.91 0.99
CA CYS A 97 0.43 -9.92 -0.09
C CYS A 97 -0.93 -9.21 -0.36
N CYS A 98 -2.04 -9.74 0.15
CA CYS A 98 -3.33 -9.04 0.29
C CYS A 98 -3.29 -7.89 1.33
N GLY A 99 -2.24 -7.78 2.13
CA GLY A 99 -1.96 -6.62 2.97
C GLY A 99 -1.57 -5.38 2.15
N PHE A 100 -1.06 -5.55 0.92
CA PHE A 100 -0.78 -4.41 0.03
C PHE A 100 -2.02 -3.61 -0.38
N PRO A 101 -3.20 -4.22 -0.65
CA PRO A 101 -4.46 -3.48 -0.74
C PRO A 101 -4.77 -2.62 0.50
N LEU A 102 -4.35 -3.02 1.72
CA LEU A 102 -4.49 -2.17 2.91
C LEU A 102 -3.60 -0.91 2.81
N PHE A 103 -2.48 -0.95 2.09
CA PHE A 103 -1.69 0.26 1.77
C PHE A 103 -2.43 1.27 0.91
N GLY A 104 -3.43 0.87 0.13
CA GLY A 104 -4.27 1.79 -0.65
C GLY A 104 -5.56 2.17 0.07
N LEU A 105 -6.20 1.21 0.74
CA LEU A 105 -7.51 1.40 1.37
C LEU A 105 -7.45 2.26 2.63
N LEU A 106 -6.51 2.01 3.54
CA LEU A 106 -6.39 2.77 4.79
C LEU A 106 -6.12 4.28 4.54
N PRO A 107 -5.17 4.69 3.67
CA PRO A 107 -4.94 6.10 3.38
C PRO A 107 -6.04 6.71 2.50
N ALA A 108 -6.71 5.91 1.66
CA ALA A 108 -7.90 6.38 0.96
C ALA A 108 -9.06 6.68 1.91
N LEU A 109 -9.28 5.83 2.93
CA LEU A 109 -10.29 6.02 3.96
C LEU A 109 -9.92 7.17 4.91
N LEU A 110 -8.66 7.26 5.35
CA LEU A 110 -8.15 8.37 6.16
C LEU A 110 -8.22 9.68 5.39
N GLY A 111 -7.82 9.69 4.12
CA GLY A 111 -7.94 10.85 3.23
C GLY A 111 -9.40 11.25 3.00
N ALA A 112 -10.31 10.30 2.81
CA ALA A 112 -11.75 10.56 2.71
C ALA A 112 -12.32 11.16 4.00
N GLY A 113 -11.92 10.61 5.16
CA GLY A 113 -12.34 11.10 6.48
C GLY A 113 -11.79 12.49 6.76
N PHE A 114 -10.51 12.73 6.50
CA PHE A 114 -9.84 14.01 6.69
C PHE A 114 -10.43 15.10 5.79
N LEU A 115 -10.67 14.81 4.50
CA LEU A 115 -11.34 15.73 3.59
C LEU A 115 -12.77 16.08 4.05
N ARG A 116 -13.50 15.14 4.65
CA ARG A 116 -14.82 15.41 5.25
C ARG A 116 -14.74 16.26 6.52
N LEU A 117 -13.65 16.17 7.29
CA LEU A 117 -13.43 17.00 8.47
C LEU A 117 -13.01 18.43 8.10
N LEU A 118 -12.21 18.59 7.05
CA LEU A 118 -11.78 19.90 6.52
C LEU A 118 -12.93 20.60 5.78
N VAL A 119 -13.70 19.89 4.98
CA VAL A 119 -14.91 20.40 4.32
C VAL A 119 -16.08 20.22 5.28
N ARG A 120 -16.17 21.07 6.31
CA ARG A 120 -17.39 21.13 7.12
C ARG A 120 -18.57 21.51 6.22
N PRO A 121 -19.66 20.73 6.18
CA PRO A 121 -20.90 21.17 5.57
C PRO A 121 -21.49 22.29 6.45
N GLY A 122 -21.03 23.52 6.23
CA GLY A 122 -21.36 24.65 7.10
C GLY A 122 -20.65 25.96 6.77
N ASP A 123 -19.65 25.98 5.88
CA ASP A 123 -19.07 27.26 5.42
C ASP A 123 -19.99 27.93 4.38
N LYS A 124 -21.14 28.40 4.86
CA LYS A 124 -21.85 29.53 4.26
C LYS A 124 -21.17 30.81 4.77
N ARG A 125 -19.99 31.12 4.25
CA ARG A 125 -19.50 32.51 4.20
C ARG A 125 -19.62 32.87 2.73
N GLY A 126 -20.64 33.60 2.29
CA GLY A 126 -21.11 34.89 2.77
C GLY A 126 -21.12 35.76 1.51
#